data_AF-A0A832D727-F1
#
_entry.id   AF-A0A832D727-F1
#
_cell.length_a   1.000
_cell.length_b   1.000
_cell.length_c   1.000
_cell.angle_alpha   90.00
_cell.angle_beta   90.00
_cell.angle_gamma   90.00
#
_symmetry.space_group_name_H-M   'P 1'
#
loop_
_entity.id
_entity.type
_entity.pdbx_description
1 polymer ?
#
loop_
_entity_poly.entity_id
_entity_poly.type
_entity_poly.pdbx_seq_one_letter_code
_entity_poly.pdbx_strand_id
1 'polypeptide(L)'
;MANLNFSKHWRPLREKITVLRRTILRGDSEVISQRLHNFYRELYSELADLYQFLANQSCEPRISIDSLPPSIKSKFISRSGRILIRVYPRDNIWDRAAQHTFITALRQTLDPTNSNYPIITGVPVQLYEYSALLKHSYEKSAIYAVVTGLILAWLHFRNPKLLLLCFLPAIFRFYLDARLDGAYKPGI
;
A
#
# COMPACT_ATOMS: atom_id res chain seq x y z
N MET A 1 12.31 -3.10 -20.54
CA MET A 1 13.77 -3.27 -20.73
C MET A 1 14.42 -1.89 -20.65
N ALA A 2 15.06 -1.57 -19.52
CA ALA A 2 15.69 -0.28 -19.30
C ALA A 2 17.05 -0.23 -20.00
N ASN A 3 17.21 0.72 -20.93
CA ASN A 3 18.45 0.95 -21.66
C ASN A 3 19.44 1.65 -20.71
N LEU A 4 20.17 0.87 -19.91
CA LEU A 4 21.20 1.36 -19.00
C LEU A 4 22.32 1.99 -19.85
N ASN A 5 22.33 3.32 -19.89
CA ASN A 5 23.27 4.09 -20.70
C ASN A 5 24.63 4.14 -19.97
N PHE A 6 25.33 3.00 -19.94
CA PHE A 6 26.60 2.79 -19.22
C PHE A 6 27.66 3.85 -19.56
N SER A 7 27.62 4.44 -20.76
CA SER A 7 28.55 5.46 -21.24
C SER A 7 28.64 6.73 -20.37
N LYS A 8 27.58 7.08 -19.64
CA LYS A 8 27.55 8.30 -18.81
C LYS A 8 28.34 8.14 -17.51
N HIS A 9 28.45 6.91 -16.99
CA HIS A 9 29.10 6.62 -15.70
C HIS A 9 30.63 6.48 -15.79
N TRP A 10 31.19 6.26 -16.99
CA TRP A 10 32.63 6.05 -17.17
C TRP A 10 33.43 7.33 -17.43
N ARG A 11 32.78 8.46 -17.75
CA ARG A 11 33.47 9.74 -18.02
C ARG A 11 34.25 10.26 -16.81
N PRO A 12 33.68 10.28 -15.58
CA PRO A 12 34.39 10.75 -14.39
C PRO A 12 35.61 9.88 -14.06
N LEU A 13 35.55 8.58 -14.33
CA LEU A 13 36.67 7.67 -14.13
C LEU A 13 37.82 8.00 -15.09
N ARG A 14 37.53 8.22 -16.38
CA ARG A 14 38.54 8.60 -17.36
C ARG A 14 39.21 9.92 -17.01
N GLU A 15 38.43 10.90 -16.55
CA GLU A 15 38.97 12.18 -16.09
C GLU A 15 39.91 12.00 -14.89
N LYS A 16 39.49 11.25 -13.88
CA LYS A 16 40.33 10.94 -12.70
C LYS A 16 41.61 10.18 -13.05
N ILE A 17 41.55 9.20 -13.96
CA ILE A 17 42.73 8.48 -14.46
C ILE A 17 43.69 9.44 -15.20
N THR A 18 43.14 10.37 -15.99
CA THR A 18 43.95 11.34 -16.74
C THR A 18 44.63 12.35 -15.80
N VAL A 19 43.97 12.74 -14.71
CA VAL A 19 44.55 13.58 -13.65
C VAL A 19 45.63 12.82 -12.90
N LEU A 20 45.36 11.58 -12.48
CA LEU A 20 46.34 10.72 -11.80
C LEU A 20 47.61 10.54 -12.63
N ARG A 21 47.47 10.24 -13.94
CA ARG A 21 48.60 10.12 -14.86
C ARG A 21 49.43 11.40 -14.94
N ARG A 22 48.78 12.58 -14.97
CA ARG A 22 49.48 13.87 -14.99
C ARG A 22 50.23 14.14 -13.69
N THR A 23 49.67 13.76 -12.55
CA THR A 23 50.30 13.91 -11.24
C THR A 23 51.52 12.98 -11.10
N ILE A 24 51.43 11.75 -11.60
CA ILE A 24 52.53 10.78 -11.61
C ILE A 24 53.71 11.29 -12.47
N LEU A 25 53.43 11.94 -13.60
CA LEU A 25 54.46 12.45 -14.52
C LEU A 25 55.15 13.75 -14.04
N ARG A 26 54.62 14.42 -12.99
CA ARG A 26 55.10 15.75 -12.55
C ARG A 26 55.64 15.78 -11.11
N GLY A 27 55.38 14.75 -10.30
CA GLY A 27 55.80 14.70 -8.91
C GLY A 27 57.09 13.91 -8.69
N ASP A 28 57.57 13.93 -7.46
CA ASP A 28 58.75 13.17 -7.02
C ASP A 28 58.48 11.65 -7.01
N SER A 29 59.40 10.88 -7.62
CA SER A 29 59.21 9.45 -7.89
C SER A 29 59.08 8.62 -6.60
N GLU A 30 59.69 9.06 -5.51
CA GLU A 30 59.69 8.34 -4.24
C GLU A 30 58.35 8.51 -3.48
N VAL A 31 57.79 9.73 -3.48
CA VAL A 31 56.50 10.02 -2.85
C VAL A 31 55.35 9.38 -3.64
N ILE A 32 55.45 9.37 -4.98
CA ILE A 32 54.44 8.75 -5.83
C ILE A 32 54.42 7.24 -5.67
N SER A 33 55.59 6.58 -5.62
CA SER A 33 55.65 5.12 -5.48
C SER A 33 55.03 4.65 -4.16
N GLN A 34 55.29 5.35 -3.06
CA GLN A 34 54.69 5.04 -1.75
C GLN A 34 53.16 5.22 -1.77
N ARG A 35 52.66 6.33 -2.33
CA ARG A 35 51.21 6.58 -2.41
C ARG A 35 50.50 5.59 -3.32
N LEU A 36 51.13 5.22 -4.45
CA LEU A 36 50.59 4.25 -5.39
C LEU A 36 50.57 2.84 -4.80
N HIS A 37 51.61 2.47 -4.05
CA HIS A 37 51.67 1.18 -3.34
C HIS A 37 50.57 1.04 -2.29
N ASN A 38 50.31 2.11 -1.53
CA ASN A 38 49.22 2.13 -0.54
C ASN A 38 47.85 2.02 -1.22
N PHE A 39 47.62 2.80 -2.28
CA PHE A 39 46.39 2.73 -3.06
C PHE A 39 46.16 1.34 -3.68
N TYR A 40 47.19 0.73 -4.26
CA TYR A 40 47.10 -0.60 -4.85
C TYR A 40 46.75 -1.65 -3.80
N ARG A 41 47.33 -1.54 -2.59
CA ARG A 41 47.03 -2.43 -1.48
C ARG A 41 45.56 -2.36 -1.06
N GLU A 42 45.04 -1.15 -0.84
CA GLU A 42 43.65 -0.92 -0.41
C GLU A 42 42.65 -1.41 -1.47
N LEU A 43 42.87 -1.04 -2.73
CA LEU A 43 42.00 -1.44 -3.83
C LEU A 43 42.00 -2.96 -4.03
N TYR A 44 43.16 -3.61 -3.93
CA TYR A 44 43.26 -5.05 -4.06
C TYR A 44 42.54 -5.77 -2.92
N SER A 45 42.67 -5.28 -1.67
CA SER A 45 41.92 -5.86 -0.54
C SER A 45 40.41 -5.74 -0.73
N GLU A 46 39.91 -4.58 -1.14
CA GLU A 46 38.46 -4.39 -1.36
C GLU A 46 37.94 -5.29 -2.49
N LEU A 47 38.68 -5.42 -3.59
CA LEU A 47 38.30 -6.30 -4.69
C LEU A 47 38.34 -7.78 -4.28
N ALA A 48 39.33 -8.18 -3.47
CA ALA A 48 39.41 -9.54 -2.95
C ALA A 48 38.23 -9.85 -2.03
N ASP A 49 37.85 -8.92 -1.14
CA ASP A 49 36.70 -9.06 -0.26
C ASP A 49 35.38 -9.14 -1.04
N LEU A 50 35.20 -8.29 -2.05
CA LEU A 50 34.04 -8.33 -2.94
C LEU A 50 33.97 -9.65 -3.72
N TYR A 51 35.11 -10.11 -4.24
CA TYR A 51 35.18 -11.37 -4.95
C TYR A 51 34.85 -12.54 -4.01
N GLN A 52 35.37 -12.53 -2.79
CA GLN A 52 35.08 -13.56 -1.79
C GLN A 52 33.61 -13.53 -1.37
N PHE A 53 33.00 -12.34 -1.21
CA PHE A 53 31.58 -12.19 -0.96
C PHE A 53 30.73 -12.81 -2.08
N LEU A 54 31.09 -12.55 -3.35
CA LEU A 54 30.42 -13.10 -4.52
C LEU A 54 30.65 -14.62 -4.68
N ALA A 55 31.87 -15.09 -4.44
CA ALA A 55 32.21 -16.51 -4.49
C ALA A 55 31.50 -17.31 -3.37
N ASN A 56 31.28 -16.68 -2.21
CA ASN A 56 30.51 -17.26 -1.11
C ASN A 56 29.00 -17.14 -1.30
N GLN A 57 28.51 -16.48 -2.36
CA GLN A 57 27.10 -16.60 -2.75
C GLN A 57 26.89 -17.97 -3.37
N SER A 58 26.48 -18.94 -2.57
CA SER A 58 26.06 -20.25 -3.06
C SER A 58 24.84 -20.09 -3.96
N CYS A 59 25.03 -20.20 -5.28
CA CYS A 59 23.94 -20.46 -6.21
C CYS A 59 23.50 -21.91 -6.07
N GLU A 60 22.81 -22.27 -4.99
CA GLU A 60 22.07 -23.54 -4.97
C GLU A 60 21.04 -23.51 -6.10
N PRO A 61 21.01 -24.54 -6.98
CA PRO A 61 20.05 -24.60 -8.05
C PRO A 61 18.71 -25.01 -7.43
N ARG A 62 17.73 -24.13 -7.57
CA ARG A 62 16.30 -24.28 -7.20
C ARG A 62 16.00 -23.92 -5.73
N ILE A 63 15.48 -22.71 -5.56
CA ILE A 63 14.79 -22.27 -4.33
C ILE A 63 13.64 -23.25 -4.06
N SER A 64 13.77 -24.04 -2.99
CA SER A 64 12.71 -24.92 -2.49
C SER A 64 12.02 -24.26 -1.30
N ILE A 65 10.81 -24.70 -0.97
CA ILE A 65 10.07 -24.18 0.20
C ILE A 65 10.85 -24.42 1.50
N ASP A 66 11.68 -25.46 1.53
CA ASP A 66 12.52 -25.81 2.66
C ASP A 66 13.83 -25.01 2.74
N SER A 67 14.27 -24.41 1.63
CA SER A 67 15.44 -23.54 1.61
C SER A 67 15.10 -22.08 1.97
N LEU A 68 13.82 -21.78 2.26
CA LEU A 68 13.39 -20.44 2.68
C LEU A 68 13.77 -20.16 4.13
N PRO A 69 14.31 -18.96 4.43
CA PRO A 69 14.54 -18.54 5.81
C PRO A 69 13.26 -18.63 6.66
N PRO A 70 13.37 -19.01 7.95
CA PRO A 70 12.20 -19.19 8.83
C PRO A 70 11.36 -17.91 8.98
N SER A 71 11.98 -16.74 8.84
CA SER A 71 11.33 -15.42 8.85
C SER A 71 10.38 -15.20 7.68
N ILE A 72 10.65 -15.81 6.52
CA ILE A 72 9.76 -15.76 5.35
C ILE A 72 8.74 -16.89 5.44
N LYS A 73 9.17 -18.11 5.76
CA LYS A 73 8.29 -19.29 5.86
C LYS A 73 7.12 -19.04 6.82
N SER A 74 7.40 -18.47 8.00
CA SER A 74 6.37 -18.15 9.02
C SER A 74 5.34 -17.10 8.58
N LYS A 75 5.64 -16.25 7.58
CA LYS A 75 4.69 -15.25 7.07
C LYS A 75 3.65 -15.84 6.12
N PHE A 76 3.93 -16.99 5.52
CA PHE A 76 3.06 -17.62 4.51
C PHE A 76 2.55 -19.00 4.92
N ILE A 77 3.28 -19.71 5.76
CA ILE A 77 2.95 -21.07 6.20
C ILE A 77 2.79 -21.05 7.71
N SER A 78 1.57 -21.35 8.16
CA SER A 78 1.26 -21.54 9.58
C SER A 78 1.96 -22.80 10.13
N ARG A 79 2.18 -22.85 11.45
CA ARG A 79 2.60 -24.08 12.15
C ARG A 79 1.64 -25.26 11.91
N SER A 80 0.38 -24.97 11.61
CA SER A 80 -0.67 -25.96 11.29
C SER A 80 -0.68 -26.40 9.82
N GLY A 81 0.28 -25.98 9.00
CA GLY A 81 0.37 -26.33 7.57
C GLY A 81 -0.56 -25.54 6.65
N ARG A 82 -1.31 -24.56 7.17
CA ARG A 82 -2.15 -23.66 6.35
C ARG A 82 -1.28 -22.67 5.57
N ILE A 83 -1.64 -22.44 4.31
CA ILE A 83 -0.94 -21.53 3.40
C ILE A 83 -1.75 -20.24 3.24
N LEU A 84 -1.08 -19.10 3.38
CA LEU A 84 -1.65 -17.77 3.10
C LEU A 84 -1.36 -17.38 1.65
N ILE A 85 -2.42 -17.17 0.88
CA ILE A 85 -2.35 -16.61 -0.47
C ILE A 85 -2.82 -15.15 -0.39
N ARG A 86 -2.01 -14.23 -0.92
CA ARG A 86 -2.34 -12.80 -0.98
C ARG A 86 -2.67 -12.43 -2.41
N VAL A 87 -3.90 -11.96 -2.62
CA VAL A 87 -4.39 -11.48 -3.90
C VAL A 87 -4.57 -9.96 -3.79
N TYR A 88 -3.96 -9.23 -4.71
CA TYR A 88 -4.05 -7.77 -4.77
C TYR A 88 -5.02 -7.35 -5.87
N PRO A 89 -5.92 -6.39 -5.60
CA PRO A 89 -6.79 -5.84 -6.63
C PRO A 89 -5.97 -5.10 -7.69
N ARG A 90 -6.43 -5.18 -8.94
CA ARG A 90 -5.82 -4.44 -10.05
C ARG A 90 -6.18 -2.95 -10.00
N ASP A 91 -7.42 -2.66 -9.60
CA ASP A 91 -8.01 -1.33 -9.64
C ASP A 91 -7.89 -0.59 -8.30
N ASN A 92 -8.31 0.68 -8.29
CA ASN A 92 -8.24 1.54 -7.11
C ASN A 92 -9.10 0.99 -5.95
N ILE A 93 -8.45 0.74 -4.82
CA ILE A 93 -9.09 0.23 -3.60
C ILE A 93 -10.00 1.25 -2.92
N TRP A 94 -9.99 2.52 -3.31
CA TRP A 94 -10.86 3.56 -2.73
C TRP A 94 -12.19 3.71 -3.47
N ASP A 95 -12.30 3.17 -4.69
CA ASP A 95 -13.56 3.18 -5.44
C ASP A 95 -14.47 2.04 -4.98
N ARG A 96 -15.70 2.39 -4.59
CA ARG A 96 -16.70 1.45 -4.12
C ARG A 96 -17.10 0.43 -5.19
N ALA A 97 -17.19 0.85 -6.45
CA ALA A 97 -17.56 -0.03 -7.55
C ALA A 97 -16.46 -1.07 -7.81
N ALA A 98 -15.20 -0.63 -7.85
CA ALA A 98 -14.04 -1.50 -7.99
C ALA A 98 -13.93 -2.51 -6.82
N GLN A 99 -14.12 -2.05 -5.57
CA GLN A 99 -14.15 -2.92 -4.39
C GLN A 99 -15.22 -4.02 -4.52
N HIS A 100 -16.45 -3.64 -4.89
CA HIS A 100 -17.56 -4.59 -5.03
C HIS A 100 -17.27 -5.65 -6.08
N THR A 101 -16.81 -5.25 -7.27
CA THR A 101 -16.49 -6.18 -8.36
C THR A 101 -15.39 -7.15 -7.95
N PHE A 102 -14.31 -6.64 -7.34
CA PHE A 102 -13.18 -7.46 -6.89
C PHE A 102 -13.60 -8.48 -5.83
N ILE A 103 -14.30 -8.05 -4.79
CA ILE A 103 -14.70 -8.92 -3.67
C ILE A 103 -15.72 -9.96 -4.13
N THR A 104 -16.68 -9.57 -4.98
CA THR A 104 -17.67 -10.49 -5.54
C THR A 104 -17.00 -11.54 -6.41
N ALA A 105 -16.08 -11.15 -7.31
CA ALA A 105 -15.33 -12.10 -8.12
C ALA A 105 -14.47 -13.03 -7.27
N LEU A 106 -13.81 -12.51 -6.22
CA LEU A 106 -12.98 -13.30 -5.32
C LEU A 106 -13.80 -14.33 -4.54
N ARG A 107 -14.95 -13.93 -3.99
CA ARG A 107 -15.88 -14.83 -3.28
C ARG A 107 -16.47 -15.89 -4.20
N GLN A 108 -16.92 -15.51 -5.39
CA GLN A 108 -17.45 -16.44 -6.38
C GLN A 108 -16.42 -17.48 -6.84
N THR A 109 -15.16 -17.06 -7.00
CA THR A 109 -14.11 -17.95 -7.50
C THR A 109 -13.58 -18.89 -6.41
N LEU A 110 -13.41 -18.39 -5.19
CA LEU A 110 -12.75 -19.13 -4.11
C LEU A 110 -13.73 -19.83 -3.16
N ASP A 111 -14.92 -19.26 -2.94
CA ASP A 111 -15.96 -19.81 -2.05
C ASP A 111 -17.36 -19.72 -2.72
N PRO A 112 -17.58 -20.45 -3.83
CA PRO A 112 -18.85 -20.42 -4.56
C PRO A 112 -20.03 -20.93 -3.72
N THR A 113 -19.77 -21.78 -2.72
CA THR A 113 -20.77 -22.44 -1.88
C THR A 113 -21.08 -21.67 -0.59
N ASN A 114 -20.46 -20.50 -0.34
CA ASN A 114 -20.52 -19.78 0.94
C ASN A 114 -20.21 -20.67 2.15
N SER A 115 -19.25 -21.59 1.99
CA SER A 115 -18.77 -22.46 3.06
C SER A 115 -17.96 -21.68 4.10
N ASN A 116 -17.58 -20.44 3.79
CA ASN A 116 -16.63 -19.61 4.56
C ASN A 116 -15.21 -20.21 4.57
N TYR A 117 -14.93 -21.09 3.60
CA TYR A 117 -13.66 -21.75 3.40
C TYR A 117 -13.33 -21.74 1.91
N PRO A 118 -12.21 -21.11 1.49
CA PRO A 118 -11.17 -20.48 2.30
C PRO A 118 -11.62 -19.17 2.95
N ILE A 119 -11.04 -18.83 4.10
CA ILE A 119 -11.33 -17.56 4.80
C ILE A 119 -10.78 -16.40 3.98
N ILE A 120 -11.68 -15.64 3.37
CA ILE A 120 -11.33 -14.45 2.58
C ILE A 120 -11.28 -13.24 3.52
N THR A 121 -10.07 -12.73 3.77
CA THR A 121 -9.85 -11.60 4.68
C THR A 121 -8.80 -10.66 4.13
N GLY A 122 -8.75 -9.44 4.69
CA GLY A 122 -7.80 -8.39 4.33
C GLY A 122 -8.43 -7.00 4.39
N VAL A 123 -7.58 -5.98 4.28
CA VAL A 123 -7.99 -4.58 4.37
C VAL A 123 -9.11 -4.21 3.37
N PRO A 124 -9.06 -4.62 2.08
CA PRO A 124 -10.13 -4.27 1.14
C PRO A 124 -11.49 -4.89 1.49
N VAL A 125 -11.50 -6.14 1.97
CA VAL A 125 -12.73 -6.85 2.37
C VAL A 125 -13.32 -6.20 3.62
N GLN A 126 -12.47 -5.94 4.61
CA GLN A 126 -12.86 -5.30 5.86
C GLN A 126 -13.41 -3.89 5.63
N LEU A 127 -12.74 -3.09 4.80
CA LEU A 127 -13.20 -1.74 4.44
C LEU A 127 -14.54 -1.80 3.71
N TYR A 128 -14.72 -2.76 2.81
CA TYR A 128 -15.96 -2.90 2.06
C TYR A 128 -17.15 -3.23 2.97
N GLU A 129 -17.01 -4.22 3.84
CA GLU A 129 -18.06 -4.63 4.77
C GLU A 129 -18.35 -3.56 5.83
N TYR A 130 -17.31 -2.94 6.41
CA TYR A 130 -17.51 -1.92 7.43
C TYR A 130 -18.22 -0.68 6.92
N SER A 131 -17.90 -0.19 5.73
CA SER A 131 -18.61 0.98 5.23
C SER A 131 -20.07 0.67 4.88
N ALA A 132 -20.39 -0.57 4.48
CA ALA A 132 -21.78 -1.00 4.28
C ALA A 132 -22.55 -1.01 5.61
N LEU A 133 -21.94 -1.58 6.65
CA LEU A 133 -22.52 -1.63 8.00
C LEU A 133 -22.70 -0.23 8.58
N LEU A 134 -21.70 0.64 8.44
CA LEU A 134 -21.79 2.03 8.91
C LEU A 134 -22.93 2.76 8.21
N LYS A 135 -23.03 2.67 6.89
CA LYS A 135 -24.12 3.30 6.13
C LYS A 135 -25.48 2.85 6.67
N HIS A 136 -25.69 1.55 6.80
CA HIS A 136 -26.97 0.99 7.29
C HIS A 136 -27.28 1.40 8.73
N SER A 137 -26.25 1.44 9.58
CA SER A 137 -26.39 1.88 10.97
C SER A 137 -26.81 3.35 11.04
N TYR A 138 -26.16 4.22 10.27
CA TYR A 138 -26.51 5.65 10.23
C TYR A 138 -27.91 5.89 9.69
N GLU A 139 -28.33 5.19 8.64
CA GLU A 139 -29.69 5.28 8.09
C GLU A 139 -30.73 4.93 9.16
N LYS A 140 -30.52 3.82 9.89
CA LYS A 140 -31.41 3.41 10.97
C LYS A 140 -31.42 4.41 12.14
N SER A 141 -30.24 4.85 12.58
CA SER A 141 -30.12 5.83 13.66
C SER A 141 -30.78 7.16 13.31
N ALA A 142 -30.67 7.63 12.06
CA ALA A 142 -31.35 8.83 11.61
C ALA A 142 -32.87 8.70 11.69
N ILE A 143 -33.41 7.56 11.23
CA ILE A 143 -34.86 7.28 11.34
C ILE A 143 -35.29 7.24 12.81
N TYR A 144 -34.54 6.56 13.68
CA TYR A 144 -34.86 6.51 15.10
C TYR A 144 -34.85 7.90 15.74
N ALA A 145 -33.85 8.73 15.43
CA ALA A 145 -33.78 10.09 15.95
C ALA A 145 -34.99 10.94 15.51
N VAL A 146 -35.39 10.86 14.24
CA VAL A 146 -36.56 11.58 13.71
C VAL A 146 -37.85 11.11 14.37
N VAL A 147 -38.06 9.80 14.48
CA VAL A 147 -39.26 9.22 15.10
C VAL A 147 -39.32 9.59 16.58
N THR A 148 -38.23 9.45 17.32
CA THR A 148 -38.15 9.84 18.73
C THR A 148 -38.44 11.33 18.92
N GLY A 149 -37.86 12.19 18.08
CA GLY A 149 -38.12 13.64 18.09
C GLY A 149 -39.60 13.96 17.83
N LEU A 150 -40.22 13.31 16.84
CA LEU A 150 -41.64 13.45 16.53
C LEU A 150 -42.53 13.04 17.70
N ILE A 151 -42.25 11.89 18.32
CA ILE A 151 -43.01 11.40 19.49
C ILE A 151 -42.88 12.36 20.66
N LEU A 152 -41.67 12.83 20.97
CA LEU A 152 -41.43 13.75 22.08
C LEU A 152 -42.12 15.09 21.85
N ALA A 153 -42.04 15.64 20.64
CA ALA A 153 -42.72 16.88 20.27
C ALA A 153 -44.25 16.70 20.28
N TRP A 154 -44.77 15.57 19.83
CA TRP A 154 -46.19 15.25 19.89
C TRP A 154 -46.70 15.19 21.33
N LEU A 155 -45.96 14.54 22.22
CA LEU A 155 -46.31 14.42 23.63
C LEU A 155 -46.28 15.79 24.33
N HIS A 156 -45.34 16.66 23.97
CA HIS A 156 -45.22 18.01 24.52
C HIS A 156 -46.35 18.95 24.08
N PHE A 157 -46.61 19.04 22.77
CA PHE A 157 -47.57 20.02 22.24
C PHE A 157 -49.01 19.51 22.18
N ARG A 158 -49.24 18.19 22.09
CA ARG A 158 -50.56 17.54 21.92
C ARG A 158 -51.44 18.11 20.80
N ASN A 159 -50.91 18.99 19.96
CA ASN A 159 -51.61 19.68 18.88
C ASN A 159 -50.81 19.49 17.57
N PRO A 160 -51.40 18.85 16.54
CA PRO A 160 -50.69 18.55 15.30
C PRO A 160 -50.28 19.81 14.52
N LYS A 161 -50.97 20.94 14.71
CA LYS A 161 -50.66 22.20 14.00
C LYS A 161 -49.34 22.82 14.47
N LEU A 162 -49.08 22.81 15.78
CA LEU A 162 -47.81 23.32 16.32
C LEU A 162 -46.63 22.40 15.97
N LEU A 163 -46.87 21.10 15.93
CA LEU A 163 -45.90 20.12 15.43
C LEU A 163 -45.47 20.44 14.00
N LEU A 164 -46.43 20.65 13.10
CA LEU A 164 -46.15 20.95 11.69
C LEU A 164 -45.39 22.27 11.55
N LEU A 165 -45.74 23.29 12.36
CA LEU A 165 -45.04 24.57 12.39
C LEU A 165 -43.60 24.46 12.92
N CYS A 166 -43.35 23.55 13.88
CA CYS A 166 -42.02 23.32 14.46
C CYS A 166 -41.08 22.57 13.49
N PHE A 167 -41.60 21.64 12.69
CA PHE A 167 -40.81 20.89 11.71
C PHE A 167 -40.58 21.63 10.40
N LEU A 168 -41.39 22.65 10.07
CA LEU A 168 -41.30 23.42 8.83
C LEU A 168 -39.90 24.02 8.59
N PRO A 169 -39.25 24.69 9.58
CA PRO A 169 -37.88 25.19 9.43
C PRO A 169 -36.85 24.07 9.24
N ALA A 170 -37.03 22.93 9.90
CA ALA A 170 -36.11 21.79 9.80
C ALA A 170 -36.18 21.14 8.41
N ILE A 171 -37.39 20.96 7.88
CA ILE A 171 -37.62 20.44 6.53
C ILE A 171 -37.06 21.41 5.49
N PHE A 172 -37.29 22.71 5.65
CA PHE A 172 -36.75 23.73 4.76
C PHE A 172 -35.21 23.71 4.73
N ARG A 173 -34.57 23.64 5.91
CA ARG A 173 -33.12 23.51 6.02
C ARG A 173 -32.62 22.25 5.30
N PHE A 174 -33.25 21.10 5.53
CA PHE A 174 -32.86 19.84 4.88
C PHE A 174 -33.01 19.89 3.36
N TYR A 175 -34.11 20.49 2.86
CA TYR A 175 -34.32 20.68 1.43
C TYR A 175 -33.25 21.57 0.79
N LEU A 176 -32.89 22.66 1.47
CA LEU A 176 -31.83 23.55 1.01
C LEU A 176 -30.48 22.84 0.96
N ASP A 177 -30.13 22.07 2.01
CA ASP A 177 -28.89 21.28 2.07
C ASP A 177 -28.82 20.26 0.92
N ALA A 178 -29.88 19.47 0.73
CA ALA A 178 -29.96 18.49 -0.36
C ALA A 178 -29.88 19.14 -1.76
N ARG A 179 -30.41 20.36 -1.90
CA ARG A 179 -30.33 21.14 -3.15
C ARG A 179 -28.91 21.65 -3.41
N LEU A 180 -28.19 22.06 -2.36
CA LEU A 180 -26.81 22.53 -2.46
C LEU A 180 -25.85 21.37 -2.72
N ASP A 181 -26.02 20.24 -2.03
CA ASP A 181 -25.21 19.04 -2.20
C ASP A 181 -25.42 18.40 -3.57
N GLY A 182 -26.65 18.39 -4.11
CA GLY A 182 -26.93 17.90 -5.46
C GLY A 182 -26.27 18.73 -6.57
N ALA A 183 -25.87 19.98 -6.28
CA ALA A 183 -25.08 20.81 -7.18
C ALA A 183 -23.56 20.59 -7.01
N TYR A 184 -23.14 19.99 -5.91
CA TYR A 184 -21.75 19.66 -5.62
C TYR A 184 -21.43 18.24 -6.09
N LYS A 185 -20.91 18.11 -7.32
CA LYS A 185 -20.18 16.89 -7.73
C LYS A 185 -18.74 17.04 -7.23
N PRO A 186 -18.32 16.38 -6.14
CA PRO A 186 -16.90 16.31 -5.85
C PRO A 186 -16.23 15.57 -7.00
N GLY A 187 -15.45 16.30 -7.79
CA GLY A 187 -14.58 15.72 -8.80
C GLY A 187 -13.46 14.98 -8.10
N ILE A 188 -13.65 13.68 -7.90
CA ILE A 188 -12.59 12.70 -7.64
C ILE A 188 -12.97 11.42 -8.38
#